data_AF-A0A968TQH7-F1
#
_entry.id   AF-A0A968TQH7-F1
#
_cell.length_a   1.000
_cell.length_b   1.000
_cell.length_c   1.000
_cell.angle_alpha   90.00
_cell.angle_beta   90.00
_cell.angle_gamma   90.00
#
_symmetry.space_group_name_H-M   'P 1'
#
loop_
_entity.id
_entity.type
_entity.pdbx_description
1 polymer ?
#
loop_
_entity_poly.entity_id
_entity_poly.type
_entity_poly.pdbx_seq_one_letter_code
_entity_poly.pdbx_strand_id
1 'polypeptide(L)'
;MDFELKMAQFTDWYLFTRKMEGSGRAAIEMVLDDPAYAIKDEERPYYLNLRNSRHSLFEFQKLKGDDVYVRDLFTGFKYVIRQSRVTQGFNKDEYFEARLIPHDGGFVFSNSFCFHPSVVSKYVLKEVKRVNKLPEEEQAQGREELIAKLFKMKHKHEQYRHLDIGDIYSNESKLRF
;
A
#
# COMPACT_ATOMS: atom_id res chain seq x y z
N MET A 1 -16.27 -3.23 11.85
CA MET A 1 -14.97 -2.53 11.72
C MET A 1 -14.16 -3.06 10.54
N ASP A 2 -14.13 -4.37 10.31
CA ASP A 2 -13.35 -5.00 9.22
C ASP A 2 -13.88 -4.72 7.79
N PHE A 3 -15.20 -4.60 7.61
CA PHE A 3 -15.80 -4.39 6.28
C PHE A 3 -15.35 -3.09 5.59
N GLU A 4 -15.41 -1.95 6.28
CA GLU A 4 -15.02 -0.64 5.72
C GLU A 4 -13.57 -0.62 5.26
N LEU A 5 -12.66 -1.19 6.06
CA LEU A 5 -11.25 -1.27 5.71
C LEU A 5 -11.03 -2.15 4.48
N LYS A 6 -11.69 -3.32 4.42
CA LYS A 6 -11.65 -4.21 3.26
C LYS A 6 -12.23 -3.57 2.00
N MET A 7 -13.30 -2.80 2.15
CA MET A 7 -13.88 -2.04 1.06
C MET A 7 -12.93 -0.94 0.57
N ALA A 8 -12.31 -0.18 1.48
CA ALA A 8 -11.29 0.80 1.11
C ALA A 8 -10.11 0.17 0.38
N GLN A 9 -9.60 -0.98 0.86
CA GLN A 9 -8.55 -1.75 0.22
C GLN A 9 -8.94 -2.24 -1.17
N PHE A 10 -10.15 -2.78 -1.32
CA PHE A 10 -10.69 -3.22 -2.61
C PHE A 10 -10.82 -2.05 -3.59
N THR A 11 -11.37 -0.91 -3.14
CA THR A 11 -11.53 0.29 -3.95
C THR A 11 -10.17 0.81 -4.43
N ASP A 12 -9.18 0.91 -3.54
CA ASP A 12 -7.82 1.33 -3.91
C ASP A 12 -7.20 0.38 -4.94
N TRP A 13 -7.30 -0.94 -4.71
CA TRP A 13 -6.82 -1.93 -5.66
C TRP A 13 -7.51 -1.80 -7.02
N TYR A 14 -8.84 -1.69 -7.04
CA TYR A 14 -9.62 -1.62 -8.26
C TYR A 14 -9.32 -0.36 -9.08
N LEU A 15 -9.23 0.80 -8.41
CA LEU A 15 -9.03 2.08 -9.09
C LEU A 15 -7.59 2.28 -9.57
N PHE A 16 -6.60 1.87 -8.77
CA PHE A 16 -5.21 2.28 -8.96
C PHE A 16 -4.28 1.15 -9.41
N THR A 17 -4.64 -0.12 -9.21
CA THR A 17 -3.72 -1.25 -9.45
C THR A 17 -4.26 -2.23 -10.48
N ARG A 18 -5.55 -2.63 -10.38
CA ARG A 18 -6.15 -3.61 -11.26
C ARG A 18 -6.11 -3.12 -12.70
N LYS A 19 -5.43 -3.87 -13.57
CA LYS A 19 -5.45 -3.62 -15.02
C LYS A 19 -6.77 -4.12 -15.61
N MET A 20 -7.44 -3.24 -16.35
CA MET A 20 -8.73 -3.53 -16.99
C MET A 20 -8.51 -4.35 -18.25
N GLU A 21 -9.42 -5.31 -18.50
CA GLU A 21 -9.40 -6.13 -19.71
C GLU A 21 -9.54 -5.23 -20.95
N GLY A 22 -8.78 -5.55 -22.00
CA GLY A 22 -8.74 -4.79 -23.25
C GLY A 22 -7.77 -3.61 -23.25
N SER A 23 -7.64 -2.86 -22.15
CA SER A 23 -6.74 -1.69 -22.08
C SER A 23 -5.37 -1.99 -21.48
N GLY A 24 -5.28 -2.96 -20.56
CA GLY A 24 -4.06 -3.22 -19.78
C GLY A 24 -3.71 -2.09 -18.80
N ARG A 25 -4.64 -1.15 -18.57
CA ARG A 25 -4.45 0.06 -17.74
C ARG A 25 -5.37 0.03 -16.52
N ALA A 26 -4.96 0.70 -15.45
CA ALA A 26 -5.80 0.91 -14.27
C ALA A 26 -6.91 1.93 -14.56
N ALA A 27 -8.00 1.89 -13.79
CA ALA A 27 -9.16 2.75 -14.03
C ALA A 27 -8.80 4.25 -13.99
N ILE A 28 -7.95 4.67 -13.05
CA ILE A 28 -7.49 6.07 -12.96
C ILE A 28 -6.72 6.52 -14.21
N GLU A 29 -6.00 5.60 -14.85
CA GLU A 29 -5.24 5.88 -16.06
C GLU A 29 -6.18 6.02 -17.27
N MET A 30 -7.26 5.25 -17.31
CA MET A 30 -8.24 5.29 -18.40
C MET A 30 -9.03 6.61 -18.39
N VAL A 31 -9.50 7.03 -17.21
CA VAL A 31 -10.33 8.24 -17.06
C VAL A 31 -9.60 9.51 -17.50
N LEU A 32 -8.31 9.62 -17.22
CA LEU A 32 -7.51 10.80 -17.58
C LEU A 32 -7.32 10.99 -19.10
N ASP A 33 -7.45 9.91 -19.87
CA ASP A 33 -7.20 9.88 -21.31
C ASP A 33 -8.49 9.69 -22.13
N ASP A 34 -9.65 9.56 -21.47
CA ASP A 34 -10.93 9.32 -22.12
C ASP A 34 -11.56 10.66 -22.57
N PRO A 35 -11.63 10.94 -23.89
CA PRO A 35 -12.24 12.17 -24.40
C PRO A 35 -13.76 12.21 -24.16
N ALA A 36 -14.42 11.07 -23.93
CA ALA A 36 -15.84 11.00 -23.60
C ALA A 36 -16.11 11.32 -22.12
N TYR A 37 -15.08 11.26 -21.26
CA TYR A 37 -15.16 11.64 -19.86
C TYR A 37 -14.54 13.02 -19.65
N ALA A 38 -15.35 14.07 -19.81
CA ALA A 38 -14.90 15.45 -19.67
C ALA A 38 -14.60 15.80 -18.19
N ILE A 39 -13.34 15.65 -17.78
CA ILE A 39 -12.84 16.16 -16.51
C ILE A 39 -12.75 17.67 -16.60
N LYS A 40 -13.36 18.39 -15.65
CA LYS A 40 -13.22 19.85 -15.57
C LYS A 40 -11.76 20.22 -15.33
N ASP A 41 -11.30 21.32 -15.91
CA ASP A 41 -9.90 21.74 -15.77
C ASP A 41 -9.48 21.95 -14.31
N GLU A 42 -10.41 22.42 -13.48
CA GLU A 42 -10.23 22.58 -12.03
C GLU A 42 -10.05 21.25 -11.29
N GLU A 43 -10.63 20.16 -11.81
CA GLU A 43 -10.58 18.83 -11.17
C GLU A 43 -9.39 18.02 -11.63
N ARG A 44 -8.86 18.29 -12.84
CA ARG A 44 -7.77 17.55 -13.47
C ARG A 44 -6.53 17.38 -12.55
N PRO A 45 -6.08 18.40 -11.77
CA PRO A 45 -4.98 18.21 -10.83
C PRO A 45 -5.24 17.11 -9.79
N TYR A 46 -6.47 16.95 -9.30
CA TYR A 46 -6.80 15.89 -8.33
C TYR A 46 -6.72 14.50 -8.96
N TYR A 47 -7.19 14.33 -10.19
CA TYR A 47 -7.06 13.06 -10.92
C TYR A 47 -5.59 12.72 -11.20
N LEU A 48 -4.78 13.70 -11.58
CA LEU A 48 -3.33 13.51 -11.76
C LEU A 48 -2.65 13.12 -10.46
N ASN A 49 -3.03 13.73 -9.34
CA ASN A 49 -2.54 13.35 -8.01
C ASN A 49 -2.93 11.92 -7.64
N LEU A 50 -4.19 11.52 -7.88
CA LEU A 50 -4.65 10.14 -7.66
C LEU A 50 -3.86 9.13 -8.50
N ARG A 51 -3.61 9.44 -9.79
CA ARG A 51 -2.78 8.62 -10.68
C ARG A 51 -1.35 8.50 -10.15
N ASN A 52 -0.77 9.59 -9.66
CA ASN A 52 0.60 9.66 -9.16
C ASN A 52 0.74 9.24 -7.68
N SER A 53 -0.25 8.51 -7.15
CA SER A 53 -0.22 7.99 -5.79
C SER A 53 0.85 6.91 -5.62
N ARG A 54 1.36 6.78 -4.39
CA ARG A 54 2.45 5.86 -4.02
C ARG A 54 1.92 4.79 -3.10
N HIS A 55 1.78 3.58 -3.61
CA HIS A 55 1.42 2.40 -2.82
C HIS A 55 2.69 1.67 -2.40
N SER A 56 2.88 1.51 -1.09
CA SER A 56 4.14 1.00 -0.57
C SER A 56 3.97 0.40 0.82
N LEU A 57 5.06 -0.22 1.30
CA LEU A 57 5.23 -0.60 2.69
C LEU A 57 5.98 0.49 3.43
N PHE A 58 5.44 0.90 4.57
CA PHE A 58 5.95 1.98 5.37
C PHE A 58 6.28 1.51 6.78
N GLU A 59 7.29 2.16 7.35
CA GLU A 59 7.62 2.12 8.76
C GLU A 59 7.24 3.46 9.39
N PHE A 60 6.50 3.39 10.49
CA PHE A 60 6.19 4.57 11.29
C PHE A 60 7.44 5.03 12.06
N GLN A 61 7.81 6.30 11.93
CA GLN A 61 8.96 6.88 12.64
C GLN A 61 8.52 7.56 13.94
N LYS A 62 7.60 8.51 13.82
CA LYS A 62 7.13 9.34 14.93
C LYS A 62 5.89 10.15 14.55
N LEU A 63 5.18 10.60 15.58
CA LEU A 63 4.13 11.61 15.50
C LEU A 63 4.66 12.91 16.15
N LYS A 64 4.44 14.07 15.53
CA LYS A 64 4.76 15.38 16.11
C LYS A 64 3.57 16.32 15.90
N GLY A 65 2.79 16.56 16.96
CA GLY A 65 1.47 17.17 16.78
C GLY A 65 0.62 16.26 15.92
N ASP A 66 0.05 16.80 14.83
CA ASP A 66 -0.73 16.03 13.86
C ASP A 66 0.10 15.56 12.65
N ASP A 67 1.41 15.81 12.65
CA ASP A 67 2.29 15.38 11.56
C ASP A 67 2.78 13.96 11.78
N VAL A 68 2.51 13.08 10.80
CA VAL A 68 2.93 11.68 10.79
C VAL A 68 4.18 11.52 9.94
N TYR A 69 5.24 10.97 10.52
CA TYR A 69 6.51 10.73 9.86
C TYR A 69 6.63 9.24 9.54
N VAL A 70 6.83 8.91 8.27
CA VAL A 70 6.96 7.53 7.80
C VAL A 70 8.18 7.37 6.90
N ARG A 71 8.70 6.16 6.83
CA ARG A 71 9.78 5.78 5.92
C ARG A 71 9.29 4.68 4.98
N ASP A 72 9.44 4.88 3.69
CA ASP A 72 9.17 3.86 2.69
C ASP A 72 10.26 2.78 2.75
N LEU A 73 9.86 1.52 2.84
CA LEU A 73 10.80 0.41 3.06
C LEU A 73 11.59 0.04 1.80
N PHE A 74 11.05 0.28 0.60
CA PHE A 74 11.74 -0.05 -0.64
C PHE A 74 12.81 0.99 -0.97
N THR A 75 12.49 2.27 -0.80
CA THR A 75 13.34 3.40 -1.21
C THR A 75 14.13 4.02 -0.06
N GLY A 76 13.72 3.78 1.19
CA GLY A 76 14.27 4.46 2.37
C GLY A 76 13.87 5.94 2.49
N PHE A 77 13.08 6.47 1.55
CA PHE A 77 12.66 7.86 1.55
C PHE A 77 11.71 8.14 2.72
N LYS A 78 11.86 9.31 3.35
CA LYS A 78 11.05 9.73 4.49
C LYS A 78 9.98 10.73 4.05
N TYR A 79 8.74 10.44 4.39
CA TYR A 79 7.61 11.33 4.14
C TYR A 79 7.12 11.95 5.45
N VAL A 80 6.59 13.15 5.33
CA VAL A 80 5.84 13.82 6.39
C VAL A 80 4.43 14.07 5.86
N ILE A 81 3.45 13.41 6.46
CA ILE A 81 2.04 13.62 6.20
C ILE A 81 1.61 14.70 7.19
N ARG A 82 1.57 15.95 6.72
CA ARG A 82 1.25 17.11 7.56
C ARG A 82 -0.24 17.13 7.89
N GLN A 83 -0.57 17.48 9.14
CA GLN A 83 -1.95 17.56 9.62
C GLN A 83 -2.76 16.30 9.23
N SER A 84 -2.17 15.13 9.47
CA SER A 84 -2.77 13.86 9.10
C SER A 84 -4.09 13.67 9.82
N ARG A 85 -5.13 13.29 9.08
CA ARG A 85 -6.42 12.87 9.66
C ARG A 85 -6.30 11.54 10.42
N VAL A 86 -5.23 10.80 10.17
CA VAL A 86 -4.93 9.51 10.80
C VAL A 86 -3.67 9.67 11.64
N THR A 87 -3.80 9.71 12.96
CA THR A 87 -2.68 9.90 13.91
C THR A 87 -2.55 8.75 14.90
N GLN A 88 -3.47 7.78 14.85
CA GLN A 88 -3.54 6.63 15.77
C GLN A 88 -3.38 5.31 15.01
N GLY A 89 -3.11 4.23 15.74
CA GLY A 89 -2.99 2.88 15.18
C GLY A 89 -1.59 2.54 14.63
N PHE A 90 -0.63 3.46 14.68
CA PHE A 90 0.75 3.20 14.29
C PHE A 90 1.58 2.65 15.46
N ASN A 91 2.39 1.63 15.17
CA ASN A 91 3.38 1.08 16.09
C ASN A 91 4.77 1.12 15.43
N LYS A 92 5.82 1.41 16.21
CA LYS A 92 7.21 1.50 15.71
C LYS A 92 7.79 0.15 15.31
N ASP A 93 7.26 -0.94 15.86
CA ASP A 93 7.76 -2.30 15.62
C ASP A 93 7.02 -3.00 14.47
N GLU A 94 6.04 -2.33 13.87
CA GLU A 94 5.18 -2.85 12.81
C GLU A 94 5.45 -2.14 11.48
N TYR A 95 5.24 -2.89 10.40
CA TYR A 95 5.20 -2.34 9.06
C TYR A 95 3.77 -2.35 8.56
N PHE A 96 3.43 -1.35 7.76
CA PHE A 96 2.09 -1.25 7.21
C PHE A 96 2.12 -0.88 5.74
N GLU A 97 1.18 -1.44 5.01
CA GLU A 97 0.84 -1.05 3.66
C GLU A 97 -0.08 0.17 3.72
N ALA A 98 0.18 1.16 2.87
CA ALA A 98 -0.73 2.29 2.66
C ALA A 98 -0.49 2.90 1.28
N ARG A 99 -1.39 3.80 0.87
CA ARG A 99 -1.21 4.63 -0.32
C ARG A 99 -1.08 6.10 0.07
N LEU A 100 -0.03 6.76 -0.40
CA LEU A 100 0.17 8.20 -0.27
C LEU A 100 -0.26 8.91 -1.55
N ILE A 101 -1.17 9.88 -1.43
CA ILE A 101 -1.68 10.68 -2.55
C ILE A 101 -1.09 12.09 -2.43
N PRO A 102 -0.42 12.62 -3.47
CA PRO A 102 -0.01 14.01 -3.51
C PRO A 102 -1.19 14.96 -3.28
N HIS A 103 -1.04 15.94 -2.41
CA HIS A 103 -2.08 16.95 -2.15
C HIS A 103 -1.45 18.19 -1.52
N ASP A 104 -1.76 19.38 -2.06
CA ASP A 104 -1.32 20.69 -1.56
C ASP A 104 0.17 20.78 -1.19
N GLY A 105 1.04 20.28 -2.09
CA GLY A 105 2.49 20.30 -1.89
C GLY A 105 3.02 19.31 -0.84
N GLY A 106 2.16 18.44 -0.32
CA GLY A 106 2.49 17.34 0.58
C GLY A 106 1.86 16.03 0.14
N PHE A 107 1.54 15.18 1.12
CA PHE A 107 0.87 13.90 0.92
C PHE A 107 -0.23 13.72 1.95
N VAL A 108 -1.27 13.00 1.55
CA VAL A 108 -2.30 12.44 2.43
C VAL A 108 -2.32 10.93 2.28
N PHE A 109 -2.72 10.22 3.32
CA PHE A 109 -3.03 8.79 3.20
C PHE A 109 -4.36 8.62 2.45
N SER A 110 -4.47 7.54 1.66
CA SER A 110 -5.79 6.96 1.39
C SER A 110 -6.36 6.33 2.68
N ASN A 111 -7.63 5.93 2.64
CA ASN A 111 -8.26 5.25 3.78
C ASN A 111 -7.93 3.74 3.85
N SER A 112 -7.04 3.25 2.99
CA SER A 112 -6.62 1.86 2.92
C SER A 112 -5.31 1.64 3.67
N PHE A 113 -5.36 0.84 4.73
CA PHE A 113 -4.20 0.42 5.51
C PHE A 113 -4.19 -1.09 5.70
N CYS A 114 -3.02 -1.71 5.71
CA CYS A 114 -2.84 -3.10 6.14
C CYS A 114 -1.62 -3.18 7.07
N PHE A 115 -1.85 -3.40 8.37
CA PHE A 115 -0.79 -3.49 9.37
C PHE A 115 -0.32 -4.94 9.53
N HIS A 116 0.99 -5.16 9.45
CA HIS A 116 1.61 -6.46 9.66
C HIS A 116 2.13 -6.57 11.10
N PRO A 117 1.78 -7.65 11.85
CA PRO A 117 2.23 -7.82 13.23
C PRO A 117 3.75 -7.75 13.39
N SER A 118 4.22 -7.18 14.50
CA SER A 118 5.66 -6.98 14.73
C SER A 118 6.50 -8.27 14.69
N VAL A 119 5.89 -9.39 15.05
CA VAL A 119 6.53 -10.73 15.02
C VAL A 119 6.94 -11.16 13.60
N VAL A 120 6.31 -10.62 12.55
CA VAL A 120 6.66 -10.91 11.14
C VAL A 120 7.54 -9.84 10.49
N SER A 121 7.90 -8.78 11.22
CA SER A 121 8.71 -7.67 10.68
C SER A 121 10.04 -8.13 10.07
N LYS A 122 10.70 -9.14 10.66
CA LYS A 122 11.94 -9.73 10.10
C LYS A 122 11.71 -10.37 8.73
N TYR A 123 10.57 -11.06 8.55
CA TYR A 123 10.20 -11.68 7.27
C TYR A 123 9.93 -10.61 6.22
N VAL A 124 9.12 -9.59 6.55
CA VAL A 124 8.80 -8.47 5.66
C VAL A 124 10.08 -7.78 5.17
N LEU A 125 10.99 -7.42 6.07
CA LEU A 125 12.27 -6.81 5.69
C LEU A 125 13.13 -7.69 4.80
N LYS A 126 13.14 -9.01 5.04
CA LYS A 126 13.88 -9.96 4.20
C LYS A 126 13.34 -9.95 2.77
N GLU A 127 12.02 -9.98 2.61
CA GLU A 127 11.38 -9.96 1.29
C GLU A 127 11.54 -8.60 0.59
N VAL A 128 11.44 -7.48 1.31
CA VAL A 128 11.75 -6.14 0.77
C VAL A 128 13.18 -6.09 0.23
N LYS A 129 14.15 -6.58 1.00
CA LYS A 129 15.56 -6.66 0.56
C LYS A 129 15.74 -7.56 -0.65
N ARG A 130 14.94 -8.64 -0.78
CA ARG A 130 14.96 -9.51 -1.95
C ARG A 130 14.48 -8.76 -3.19
N VAL A 131 13.38 -8.04 -3.09
CA VAL A 131 12.84 -7.21 -4.18
C VAL A 131 13.83 -6.10 -4.58
N ASN A 132 14.45 -5.42 -3.62
CA ASN A 132 15.44 -4.37 -3.89
C ASN A 132 16.74 -4.88 -4.57
N LYS A 133 16.96 -6.19 -4.62
CA LYS A 133 18.10 -6.82 -5.32
C LYS A 133 17.76 -7.26 -6.74
N LEU A 134 16.50 -7.15 -7.16
CA LEU A 134 16.10 -7.42 -8.54
C LEU A 134 16.67 -6.35 -9.50
N PRO A 135 16.81 -6.66 -10.80
CA PRO A 135 17.05 -5.66 -11.83
C PRO A 135 16.05 -4.51 -11.74
N GLU A 136 16.49 -3.28 -12.03
CA GLU A 136 15.69 -2.07 -11.82
C GLU A 136 14.35 -2.12 -12.56
N GLU A 137 14.36 -2.65 -13.78
CA GLU A 137 13.21 -2.88 -14.64
C GLU A 137 12.16 -3.85 -14.04
N GLU A 138 12.59 -4.77 -13.17
CA GLU A 138 11.72 -5.74 -12.51
C GLU A 138 11.26 -5.29 -11.12
N GLN A 139 11.92 -4.29 -10.52
CA GLN A 139 11.62 -3.89 -9.14
C GLN A 139 10.19 -3.38 -8.97
N ALA A 140 9.65 -2.64 -9.93
CA ALA A 140 8.28 -2.13 -9.85
C ALA A 140 7.27 -3.28 -9.71
N GLN A 141 7.34 -4.27 -10.59
CA GLN A 141 6.50 -5.45 -10.54
C GLN A 141 6.74 -6.25 -9.25
N GLY A 142 8.01 -6.48 -8.87
CA GLY A 142 8.34 -7.23 -7.66
C GLY A 142 7.82 -6.58 -6.36
N ARG A 143 7.74 -5.24 -6.32
CA ARG A 143 7.14 -4.49 -5.20
C ARG A 143 5.64 -4.74 -5.13
N GLU A 144 4.93 -4.62 -6.24
CA GLU A 144 3.48 -4.87 -6.31
C GLU A 144 3.14 -6.31 -5.91
N GLU A 145 3.89 -7.28 -6.43
CA GLU A 145 3.71 -8.71 -6.10
C GLU A 145 3.95 -8.99 -4.61
N LEU A 146 4.97 -8.37 -4.02
CA LEU A 146 5.26 -8.52 -2.59
C LEU A 146 4.14 -7.94 -1.74
N ILE A 147 3.66 -6.73 -2.05
CA ILE A 147 2.55 -6.10 -1.34
C ILE A 147 1.31 -6.99 -1.41
N ALA A 148 0.95 -7.46 -2.61
CA ALA A 148 -0.18 -8.37 -2.79
C ALA A 148 -0.01 -9.71 -2.03
N LYS A 149 1.21 -10.25 -1.96
CA LYS A 149 1.53 -11.45 -1.19
C LYS A 149 1.34 -11.23 0.31
N LEU A 150 1.88 -10.14 0.86
CA LEU A 150 1.77 -9.81 2.28
C LEU A 150 0.33 -9.52 2.68
N PHE A 151 -0.43 -8.84 1.82
CA PHE A 151 -1.86 -8.64 1.99
C PHE A 151 -2.62 -9.95 2.14
N LYS A 152 -2.37 -10.92 1.23
CA LYS A 152 -2.95 -12.27 1.30
C LYS A 152 -2.55 -13.00 2.59
N MET A 153 -1.29 -12.89 3.02
CA MET A 153 -0.83 -13.49 4.28
C MET A 153 -1.54 -12.89 5.50
N LYS A 154 -1.74 -11.57 5.54
CA LYS A 154 -2.50 -10.91 6.61
C LYS A 154 -3.94 -11.41 6.67
N HIS A 155 -4.61 -11.49 5.52
CA HIS A 155 -5.98 -12.01 5.42
C HIS A 155 -6.07 -13.46 5.89
N LYS A 156 -5.12 -14.32 5.49
CA LYS A 156 -5.04 -15.70 5.98
C LYS A 156 -4.89 -15.76 7.49
N HIS A 157 -4.02 -14.95 8.07
CA HIS A 157 -3.83 -14.92 9.52
C HIS A 157 -5.10 -14.47 10.27
N GLU A 158 -5.84 -13.51 9.72
CA GLU A 158 -7.11 -13.08 10.30
C GLU A 158 -8.19 -14.16 10.25
N GLN A 159 -8.22 -14.94 9.18
CA GLN A 159 -9.18 -16.03 8.97
C GLN A 159 -8.83 -17.28 9.79
N TYR A 160 -7.53 -17.61 9.89
CA TYR A 160 -7.02 -18.83 10.53
C TYR A 160 -6.20 -18.50 11.78
N ARG A 161 -6.81 -17.80 12.74
CA ARG A 161 -6.14 -17.33 13.98
C ARG A 161 -5.56 -18.44 14.88
N HIS A 162 -5.95 -19.69 14.64
CA HIS A 162 -5.45 -20.86 15.37
C HIS A 162 -4.11 -21.37 14.82
N LEU A 163 -3.71 -20.95 13.62
CA LEU A 163 -2.42 -21.31 13.03
C LEU A 163 -1.34 -20.38 13.55
N ASP A 164 -0.12 -20.91 13.66
CA ASP A 164 1.04 -20.08 13.98
C ASP A 164 1.30 -19.08 12.85
N ILE A 165 1.53 -17.82 13.21
CA ILE A 165 1.73 -16.75 12.24
C ILE A 165 2.99 -16.97 11.39
N GLY A 166 4.00 -17.67 11.92
CA GLY A 166 5.21 -18.05 11.21
C GLY A 166 4.96 -19.07 10.10
N ASP A 167 3.96 -19.95 10.25
CA ASP A 167 3.57 -20.88 9.18
C ASP A 167 2.89 -20.14 8.01
N ILE A 168 2.18 -19.05 8.30
CA ILE A 168 1.51 -18.21 7.30
C ILE A 168 2.52 -17.28 6.60
N TYR A 169 3.41 -16.63 7.36
CA TYR A 169 4.44 -15.73 6.84
C TYR A 169 5.73 -16.48 6.55
N SER A 170 5.64 -17.44 5.63
CA SER A 170 6.75 -18.27 5.19
C SER A 170 6.83 -18.34 3.66
N ASN A 171 8.00 -18.70 3.14
CA ASN A 171 8.15 -19.06 1.72
C ASN A 171 7.87 -20.54 1.46
N GLU A 172 7.82 -21.35 2.53
CA GLU A 172 7.50 -22.76 2.49
C GLU A 172 6.05 -22.95 2.93
N SER A 173 5.11 -22.83 1.98
CA SER A 173 3.70 -23.09 2.28
C SER A 173 3.50 -24.56 2.61
N LYS A 174 3.63 -24.94 3.89
CA LYS A 174 3.22 -26.26 4.40
C LYS A 174 1.71 -26.45 4.33
N LEU A 175 0.99 -25.37 4.13
CA LEU A 175 -0.45 -25.33 3.98
C LEU A 175 -0.80 -25.47 2.49
N ARG A 176 -1.20 -26.68 2.08
CA ARG A 176 -1.94 -26.88 0.83
C ARG A 176 -3.41 -26.57 1.12
N PHE A 177 -3.96 -25.58 0.41
CA PHE A 177 -5.39 -25.31 0.36
C PHE A 177 -5.80 -25.23 -1.09
#